data_AF-A0A0L0SVD8-F1
#
_entry.id   AF-A0A0L0SVD8-F1
#
_cell.length_a   1.000
_cell.length_b   1.000
_cell.length_c   1.000
_cell.angle_alpha   90.00
_cell.angle_beta   90.00
_cell.angle_gamma   90.00
#
_symmetry.space_group_name_H-M   'P 1'
#
loop_
_entity.id
_entity.type
_entity.pdbx_description
1 polymer ?
#
loop_
_entity_poly.entity_id
_entity_poly.type
_entity_poly.pdbx_seq_one_letter_code
_entity_poly.pdbx_strand_id
1 'polypeptide(L)' 'MSFRDVRALTERMRFLGYPKLISVEAFRQPNFELVAELLVWLVKRYIPMV' A
#
# COMPACT_ATOMS: atom_id res chain seq x y z
N MET A 1 13.25 -1.09 1.87
CA MET A 1 12.63 0.23 1.68
C MET A 1 13.14 1.16 2.77
N SER A 2 13.38 2.44 2.48
CA SER A 2 13.71 3.38 3.56
C SER A 2 12.46 3.70 4.38
N PHE A 3 12.64 4.16 5.62
CA PHE A 3 11.53 4.66 6.44
C PHE A 3 10.73 5.76 5.73
N ARG A 4 11.41 6.63 4.97
CA ARG A 4 10.79 7.69 4.19
C ARG A 4 9.88 7.12 3.09
N ASP A 5 10.32 6.08 2.39
CA ASP A 5 9.52 5.42 1.34
C ASP A 5 8.26 4.77 1.91
N VAL A 6 8.39 4.08 3.04
CA VAL A 6 7.26 3.42 3.70
C VAL A 6 6.25 4.47 4.18
N ARG A 7 6.72 5.55 4.82
CA ARG A 7 5.83 6.64 5.24
C ARG A 7 5.09 7.25 4.05
N ALA A 8 5.82 7.57 2.97
CA ALA A 8 5.21 8.11 1.76
C ALA A 8 4.17 7.16 1.14
N LEU A 9 4.45 5.85 1.13
CA LEU A 9 3.48 4.83 0.71
C LEU A 9 2.23 4.86 1.58
N THR A 10 2.38 4.82 2.91
CA THR A 10 1.23 4.80 3.85
C THR A 10 0.34 6.04 3.70
N GLU A 11 0.94 7.23 3.55
CA GLU A 11 0.22 8.49 3.37
C GLU A 11 -0.52 8.51 2.02
N ARG A 12 0.12 8.05 0.94
CA ARG A 12 -0.50 7.95 -0.40
C ARG A 12 -1.67 6.97 -0.41
N MET A 13 -1.52 5.80 0.19
CA MET A 13 -2.61 4.81 0.26
C MET A 13 -3.80 5.34 1.06
N ARG A 14 -3.55 6.05 2.16
CA ARG A 14 -4.59 6.73 2.94
C ARG A 14 -5.31 7.79 2.11
N PHE A 15 -4.56 8.64 1.39
CA PHE A 15 -5.12 9.66 0.51
C PHE A 15 -5.99 9.06 -0.60
N LEU A 16 -5.58 7.91 -1.15
CA LEU A 16 -6.35 7.18 -2.16
C LEU A 16 -7.60 6.47 -1.61
N GLY A 17 -7.78 6.41 -0.30
CA GLY A 17 -8.93 5.77 0.35
C GLY A 17 -8.81 4.24 0.45
N TYR A 18 -7.58 3.71 0.54
CA TYR A 18 -7.39 2.30 0.83
C TYR A 18 -8.03 1.95 2.19
N PRO A 19 -8.89 0.91 2.26
CA PRO A 19 -9.79 0.72 3.39
C PRO A 19 -9.12 0.19 4.66
N LYS A 20 -7.92 -0.39 4.57
CA LYS A 20 -7.19 -0.93 5.73
C LYS A 20 -6.13 0.07 6.22
N LEU A 21 -5.95 0.15 7.53
CA LEU A 21 -4.87 0.93 8.13
C LEU A 21 -3.52 0.25 7.82
N ILE A 22 -2.59 1.00 7.22
CA ILE A 22 -1.23 0.52 6.96
C ILE A 22 -0.30 1.16 7.99
N SER A 23 0.33 0.34 8.82
CA SER A 23 1.38 0.80 9.74
C SER A 23 2.75 0.75 9.06
N VAL A 24 3.61 1.72 9.36
CA VAL A 24 5.03 1.71 8.95
C VAL A 24 5.76 0.50 9.56
N GLU A 25 5.34 0.08 10.75
CA GLU A 25 5.89 -1.08 11.47
C GLU A 25 5.69 -2.40 10.71
N ALA A 26 4.64 -2.48 9.86
CA ALA A 26 4.38 -3.64 9.03
C ALA A 26 5.48 -3.91 7.99
N PHE A 27 6.40 -2.95 7.79
CA PHE A 27 7.53 -3.03 6.87
C PHE A 27 8.89 -3.07 7.61
N ARG A 28 8.92 -3.34 8.92
CA ARG A 28 10.18 -3.57 9.66
C ARG A 28 10.96 -4.75 9.08
N GLN A 29 10.26 -5.73 8.52
CA GLN A 29 10.77 -6.75 7.63
C GLN A 29 10.05 -6.66 6.27
N PRO A 30 10.61 -7.19 5.17
CA PRO A 30 9.91 -7.24 3.89
C PRO A 30 8.53 -7.90 4.02
N ASN A 31 7.47 -7.16 3.69
CA ASN A 31 6.09 -7.62 3.76
C ASN A 31 5.48 -7.73 2.35
N PHE A 32 5.82 -8.81 1.66
CA PHE A 32 5.43 -9.03 0.27
C PHE A 32 3.92 -9.25 0.10
N GLU A 33 3.27 -9.88 1.07
CA GLU A 33 1.82 -10.11 1.06
C GLU A 33 1.06 -8.78 1.00
N LEU A 34 1.43 -7.83 1.88
CA LEU A 34 0.82 -6.52 1.89
C LEU A 34 1.12 -5.75 0.60
N VAL A 35 2.35 -5.79 0.09
CA VAL A 35 2.68 -5.13 -1.19
C VAL A 35 1.83 -5.69 -2.34
N ALA A 36 1.67 -7.01 -2.42
CA ALA A 36 0.85 -7.64 -3.44
C ALA A 36 -0.62 -7.21 -3.33
N GLU A 37 -1.17 -7.17 -2.10
CA GLU A 37 -2.53 -6.68 -1.86
C GLU A 37 -2.71 -5.23 -2.32
N LEU A 38 -1.76 -4.35 -1.97
CA LEU A 38 -1.79 -2.94 -2.37
C LEU A 38 -1.74 -2.78 -3.89
N LEU A 39 -0.91 -3.56 -4.59
CA LEU A 39 -0.82 -3.53 -6.05
C LEU A 39 -2.12 -3.99 -6.70
N VAL A 40 -2.72 -5.09 -6.22
CA VAL A 40 -4.01 -5.59 -6.74
C VAL A 40 -5.11 -4.55 -6.52
N TRP A 41 -5.15 -3.92 -5.35
CA TRP A 41 -6.12 -2.88 -5.05
C TRP A 41 -5.94 -1.65 -5.96
N LEU A 42 -4.70 -1.21 -6.18
CA LEU A 42 -4.39 -0.09 -7.09
C LEU A 42 -4.81 -0.41 -8.53
N VAL A 43 -4.49 -1.60 -9.04
CA VAL A 43 -4.89 -2.02 -10.40
C VAL A 43 -6.41 -2.00 -10.53
N LYS A 44 -7.14 -2.60 -9.60
CA LYS A 44 -8.62 -2.60 -9.62
C LYS A 44 -9.23 -1.20 -9.58
N ARG A 45 -8.56 -0.23 -8.93
CA ARG A 45 -9.02 1.15 -8.83
C ARG A 45 -8.88 1.92 -10.15
N TYR A 46 -7.77 1.74 -10.86
CA TYR A 46 -7.46 2.51 -12.08
C TYR A 46 -7.84 1.80 -13.37
N ILE A 47 -7.87 0.48 -13.34
CA ILE A 47 -8.21 -0.38 -14.47
C ILE A 47 -9.37 -1.25 -14.00
N PRO A 48 -10.61 -0.75 -14.06
CA PRO A 48 -11.76 -1.63 -13.92
C PRO A 48 -11.67 -2.64 -15.06
N MET A 49 -11.33 -3.89 -14.73
CA MET A 49 -11.40 -4.99 -15.67
C MET A 49 -12.89 -5.16 -16.02
N VAL A 50 -13.25 -4.68 -17.22
CA VAL A 50 -14.58 -4.80 -17.82
C VAL A 50 -14.82 -6.24 -18.24
#